data_AF-A0A2E4N2B8-F1
#
_entry.id   AF-A0A2E4N2B8-F1
#
_cell.length_a   1.000
_cell.length_b   1.000
_cell.length_c   1.000
_cell.angle_alpha   90.00
_cell.angle_beta   90.00
_cell.angle_gamma   90.00
#
_symmetry.space_group_name_H-M   'P 1'
#
loop_
_entity.id
_entity.type
_entity.pdbx_description
1 polymer ?
#
loop_
_entity_poly.entity_id
_entity_poly.type
_entity_poly.pdbx_seq_one_letter_code
_entity_poly.pdbx_strand_id
1 'polypeptide(L)'
;MIHQRNRANRQRTQNLKPLPTQKRRQKARQRKAKTVRREREAQLTSVVASFRAARYALCAFLLLSCAHYSTSASGRGGAASVAVPMFNNRSLESGLHQALTDSLIQGFVTNGAVRVLEEDRARLVLRGEILEVREEPFTYQEIAEQFRITVLVGVSCYDSEDKRTLWEEDRLRGFGIFDAIRDRQTARTDGLNDAIRMIVEDVVDRTQVGGW
;
A
#
# COMPACT_ATOMS: atom_id res chain seq x y z
N MET A 1 -29.75 103.06 -24.52
CA MET A 1 -30.17 102.14 -23.43
C MET A 1 -30.89 100.86 -23.89
N ILE A 2 -30.93 100.49 -25.17
CA ILE A 2 -31.66 99.28 -25.64
C ILE A 2 -30.81 97.99 -25.49
N HIS A 3 -29.48 98.12 -25.42
CA HIS A 3 -28.57 96.97 -25.35
C HIS A 3 -28.55 96.22 -24.01
N GLN A 4 -29.06 96.83 -22.92
CA GLN A 4 -29.10 96.19 -21.61
C GLN A 4 -30.33 95.31 -21.39
N ARG A 5 -31.46 95.59 -22.06
CA ARG A 5 -32.67 94.76 -21.92
C ARG A 5 -32.52 93.37 -22.52
N ASN A 6 -31.67 93.21 -23.56
CA ASN A 6 -31.49 91.93 -24.25
C ASN A 6 -30.57 90.94 -23.50
N ARG A 7 -29.64 91.43 -22.66
CA ARG A 7 -28.79 90.56 -21.81
C ARG A 7 -29.58 89.93 -20.65
N ALA A 8 -30.55 90.68 -20.10
CA ALA A 8 -31.39 90.20 -19.02
C ALA A 8 -32.31 89.03 -19.45
N ASN A 9 -32.78 89.01 -20.68
CA ASN A 9 -33.73 87.97 -21.12
C ASN A 9 -33.05 86.64 -21.51
N ARG A 10 -31.79 86.67 -22.00
CA ARG A 10 -30.99 85.44 -22.22
C ARG A 10 -30.55 84.78 -20.91
N GLN A 11 -30.29 85.57 -19.86
CA GLN A 11 -29.98 85.02 -18.53
C GLN A 11 -31.20 84.36 -17.86
N ARG A 12 -32.43 84.77 -18.20
CA ARG A 12 -33.66 84.14 -17.67
C ARG A 12 -33.89 82.73 -18.20
N THR A 13 -33.60 82.47 -19.48
CA THR A 13 -33.79 81.14 -20.08
C THR A 13 -32.68 80.16 -19.71
N GLN A 14 -31.46 80.62 -19.40
CA GLN A 14 -30.38 79.78 -18.85
C GLN A 14 -30.59 79.40 -17.38
N ASN A 15 -31.46 80.10 -16.64
CA ASN A 15 -31.76 79.84 -15.24
C ASN A 15 -33.07 79.09 -14.99
N LEU A 16 -33.73 78.57 -16.04
CA LEU A 16 -34.87 77.67 -15.85
C LEU A 16 -34.35 76.33 -15.30
N LYS A 17 -34.35 76.20 -13.97
CA LYS A 17 -34.13 74.94 -13.28
C LYS A 17 -35.05 73.87 -13.92
N PRO A 18 -34.54 72.67 -14.23
CA PRO A 18 -35.37 71.61 -14.79
C PRO A 18 -36.58 71.40 -13.89
N LEU A 19 -37.78 71.29 -14.48
CA LEU A 19 -39.02 71.10 -13.72
C LEU A 19 -38.82 69.95 -12.71
N PRO A 20 -39.34 70.08 -11.48
CA PRO A 20 -39.11 69.13 -10.39
C PRO A 20 -39.46 67.68 -10.77
N THR A 21 -40.34 67.49 -11.76
CA THR A 21 -40.73 66.20 -12.34
C THR A 21 -39.60 65.52 -13.15
N GLN A 22 -38.78 66.25 -13.91
CA GLN A 22 -37.69 65.66 -14.69
C GLN A 22 -36.53 65.17 -13.81
N LYS A 23 -36.11 65.95 -12.81
CA LYS A 23 -35.09 65.53 -11.84
C LYS A 23 -35.54 64.33 -11.02
N ARG A 24 -36.83 64.27 -10.63
CA ARG A 24 -37.42 63.12 -9.95
C ARG A 24 -37.39 61.87 -10.83
N ARG A 25 -37.74 61.96 -12.11
CA ARG A 25 -37.68 60.85 -13.07
C ARG A 25 -36.25 60.34 -13.32
N GLN A 26 -35.27 61.23 -13.45
CA GLN A 26 -33.85 60.84 -13.61
C GLN A 26 -33.31 60.14 -12.36
N LYS A 27 -33.57 60.68 -11.16
CA LYS A 27 -33.17 60.01 -9.90
C LYS A 27 -33.82 58.64 -9.74
N ALA A 28 -35.10 58.49 -10.11
CA ALA A 28 -35.79 57.21 -10.08
C ALA A 28 -35.18 56.19 -11.05
N ARG A 29 -34.84 56.60 -12.29
CA ARG A 29 -34.14 55.75 -13.27
C ARG A 29 -32.76 55.31 -12.77
N GLN A 30 -31.98 56.22 -12.18
CA GLN A 30 -30.67 55.89 -11.61
C GLN A 30 -30.77 54.93 -10.42
N ARG A 31 -31.79 55.10 -9.55
CA ARG A 31 -32.05 54.16 -8.45
C ARG A 31 -32.40 52.77 -8.97
N LYS A 32 -33.33 52.66 -9.93
CA LYS A 32 -33.68 51.37 -10.56
C LYS A 32 -32.47 50.69 -11.22
N ALA A 33 -31.66 51.44 -11.97
CA ALA A 33 -30.45 50.89 -12.61
C ALA A 33 -29.40 50.41 -11.57
N LYS A 34 -29.23 51.14 -10.46
CA LYS A 34 -28.36 50.70 -9.35
C LYS A 34 -28.90 49.46 -8.65
N THR A 35 -30.20 49.34 -8.45
CA THR A 35 -30.83 48.15 -7.87
C THR A 35 -30.63 46.93 -8.77
N VAL A 36 -30.93 47.05 -10.07
CA VAL A 36 -30.75 45.95 -11.04
C VAL A 36 -29.28 45.53 -11.16
N ARG A 37 -28.32 46.48 -11.11
CA ARG A 37 -26.90 46.15 -11.13
C ARG A 37 -26.45 45.39 -9.87
N ARG A 38 -26.93 45.80 -8.69
CA ARG A 38 -26.66 45.09 -7.42
C ARG A 38 -27.26 43.69 -7.40
N GLU A 39 -28.47 43.52 -7.94
CA GLU A 39 -29.10 42.21 -8.07
C GLU A 39 -28.30 41.27 -8.98
N ARG A 40 -27.81 41.77 -10.13
CA ARG A 40 -26.95 40.99 -11.04
C ARG A 40 -25.59 40.64 -10.42
N GLU A 41 -24.97 41.57 -9.72
CA GLU A 41 -23.70 41.32 -9.00
C GLU A 41 -23.90 40.29 -7.88
N ALA A 42 -25.01 40.34 -7.15
CA ALA A 42 -25.36 39.33 -6.13
C ALA A 42 -25.69 37.95 -6.72
N GLN A 43 -26.32 37.89 -7.89
CA GLN A 43 -26.58 36.64 -8.61
C GLN A 43 -25.28 36.02 -9.14
N LEU A 44 -24.33 36.82 -9.62
CA LEU A 44 -23.04 36.32 -10.10
C LEU A 44 -22.16 35.82 -8.94
N THR A 45 -22.17 36.49 -7.78
CA THR A 45 -21.38 36.04 -6.63
C THR A 45 -21.92 34.75 -6.01
N SER A 46 -23.24 34.56 -5.95
CA SER A 46 -23.84 33.33 -5.44
C SER A 46 -23.54 32.13 -6.34
N VAL A 47 -23.61 32.30 -7.66
CA VAL A 47 -23.29 31.24 -8.62
C VAL A 47 -21.81 30.83 -8.55
N VAL A 48 -20.88 31.79 -8.52
CA VAL A 48 -19.44 31.51 -8.38
C VAL A 48 -19.11 30.87 -7.03
N ALA A 49 -19.80 31.26 -5.95
CA ALA A 49 -19.65 30.62 -4.65
C ALA A 49 -20.13 29.15 -4.67
N SER A 50 -21.24 28.85 -5.34
CA SER A 50 -21.73 27.47 -5.52
C SER A 50 -20.76 26.60 -6.32
N PHE A 51 -20.13 27.12 -7.37
CA PHE A 51 -19.11 26.38 -8.14
C PHE A 51 -17.82 26.14 -7.33
N ARG A 52 -17.42 27.09 -6.47
CA ARG A 52 -16.29 26.91 -5.55
C ARG A 52 -16.59 25.83 -4.52
N ALA A 53 -17.77 25.87 -3.90
CA ALA A 53 -18.20 24.86 -2.94
C ALA A 53 -18.28 23.46 -3.57
N ALA A 54 -18.81 23.35 -4.79
CA ALA A 54 -18.88 22.08 -5.52
C ALA A 54 -17.48 21.50 -5.83
N ARG A 55 -16.50 22.34 -6.19
CA ARG A 55 -15.10 21.92 -6.37
C ARG A 55 -14.48 21.40 -5.07
N TYR A 56 -14.69 22.08 -3.95
CA TYR A 56 -14.16 21.62 -2.66
C TYR A 56 -14.84 20.32 -2.20
N ALA A 57 -16.15 20.17 -2.43
CA ALA A 57 -16.88 18.94 -2.12
C ALA A 57 -16.41 17.75 -2.98
N LEU A 58 -16.15 17.96 -4.28
CA LEU A 58 -15.62 16.92 -5.17
C LEU A 58 -14.19 16.50 -4.78
N CYS A 59 -13.31 17.46 -4.45
CA CYS A 59 -11.98 17.15 -3.94
C CYS A 59 -12.02 16.40 -2.61
N ALA A 60 -12.94 16.76 -1.71
CA ALA A 60 -13.11 16.03 -0.45
C ALA A 60 -13.56 14.58 -0.68
N PHE A 61 -14.53 14.35 -1.57
CA PHE A 61 -15.02 13.00 -1.88
C PHE A 61 -13.93 12.08 -2.46
N LEU A 62 -13.04 12.62 -3.31
CA LEU A 62 -11.91 11.86 -3.86
C LEU A 62 -10.83 11.50 -2.82
N LEU A 63 -10.69 12.28 -1.76
CA LEU A 63 -9.74 11.96 -0.68
C LEU A 63 -10.29 10.88 0.28
N LEU A 64 -11.62 10.74 0.40
CA LEU A 64 -12.22 9.68 1.22
C LEU A 64 -12.15 8.29 0.56
N SER A 65 -12.10 8.19 -0.77
CA SER A 65 -12.05 6.87 -1.43
C SER A 65 -10.67 6.19 -1.34
N CYS A 66 -9.59 6.95 -1.15
CA CYS A 66 -8.26 6.39 -0.86
C CYS A 66 -8.10 5.91 0.59
N ALA A 67 -9.00 6.29 1.51
CA ALA A 67 -8.92 5.89 2.92
C ALA A 67 -9.39 4.45 3.18
N HIS A 68 -10.14 3.86 2.25
CA HIS A 68 -10.67 2.49 2.38
C HIS A 68 -9.73 1.40 1.85
N TYR A 69 -8.59 1.77 1.27
CA TYR A 69 -7.55 0.82 0.86
C TYR A 69 -6.27 1.07 1.64
N SER A 70 -6.37 0.88 2.97
CA SER A 70 -5.20 0.56 3.77
C SER A 70 -5.21 -0.95 3.97
N THR A 71 -4.40 -1.66 3.19
CA THR A 71 -3.91 -2.99 3.59
C THR A 71 -2.97 -2.79 4.78
N SER A 72 -3.53 -2.38 5.91
CA SER A 72 -2.87 -2.51 7.20
C SER A 72 -2.93 -3.98 7.55
N ALA A 73 -2.01 -4.77 7.02
CA ALA A 73 -1.55 -5.99 7.70
C ALA A 73 -0.73 -5.55 8.93
N SER A 74 -1.34 -4.78 9.82
CA SER A 74 -0.81 -4.52 11.16
C SER A 74 -1.57 -5.44 12.10
N GLY A 75 -1.22 -6.73 12.02
CA GLY A 75 -1.33 -7.60 13.18
C GLY A 75 -0.69 -6.90 14.38
N ARG A 76 -1.28 -7.10 15.56
CA ARG A 76 -0.97 -6.40 16.81
C ARG A 76 0.51 -5.99 16.92
N GLY A 77 0.70 -4.67 17.04
CA GLY A 77 1.98 -4.00 17.07
C GLY A 77 2.97 -4.55 18.10
N GLY A 78 4.07 -5.05 17.56
CA GLY A 78 5.34 -5.34 18.20
C GLY A 78 6.22 -5.95 17.11
N ALA A 79 7.45 -5.48 16.92
CA ALA A 79 8.38 -6.17 16.03
C ALA A 79 8.55 -7.60 16.57
N ALA A 80 7.85 -8.58 15.98
CA ALA A 80 7.86 -9.94 16.50
C ALA A 80 9.29 -10.47 16.43
N SER A 81 9.68 -11.23 17.44
CA SER A 81 10.97 -11.92 17.47
C SER A 81 10.74 -13.40 17.18
N VAL A 82 11.63 -14.00 16.40
CA VAL A 82 11.60 -15.42 16.07
C VAL A 82 12.89 -16.09 16.54
N ALA A 83 12.76 -17.26 17.14
CA ALA A 83 13.86 -18.19 17.36
C ALA A 83 13.72 -19.33 16.36
N VAL A 84 14.86 -19.75 15.81
CA VAL A 84 14.95 -20.93 14.93
C VAL A 84 15.89 -21.93 15.59
N PRO A 85 15.41 -22.77 16.53
CA PRO A 85 16.18 -23.89 17.04
C PRO A 85 16.66 -24.81 15.92
N MET A 86 17.74 -25.54 16.18
CA MET A 86 18.29 -26.51 15.23
C MET A 86 17.21 -27.51 14.81
N PHE A 87 17.00 -27.64 13.49
CA PHE A 87 16.07 -28.63 12.95
C PHE A 87 16.59 -30.04 13.20
N ASN A 88 15.69 -30.97 13.49
CA ASN A 88 16.04 -32.38 13.53
C ASN A 88 16.22 -32.92 12.10
N ASN A 89 17.00 -34.00 11.95
CA ASN A 89 17.19 -34.64 10.66
C ASN A 89 16.93 -36.14 10.74
N ARG A 90 15.88 -36.59 10.06
CA ARG A 90 15.55 -38.02 9.92
C ARG A 90 16.06 -38.60 8.60
N SER A 91 16.58 -37.77 7.71
CA SER A 91 17.17 -38.19 6.44
C SER A 91 18.63 -38.66 6.62
N LEU A 92 19.20 -39.19 5.54
CA LEU A 92 20.61 -39.58 5.47
C LEU A 92 21.53 -38.44 5.02
N GLU A 93 20.98 -37.26 4.71
CA GLU A 93 21.76 -36.11 4.24
C GLU A 93 22.44 -35.39 5.40
N SER A 94 23.76 -35.61 5.54
CA SER A 94 24.55 -34.93 6.56
C SER A 94 24.62 -33.43 6.31
N GLY A 95 24.51 -32.62 7.37
CA GLY A 95 24.62 -31.16 7.31
C GLY A 95 23.37 -30.43 6.78
N LEU A 96 22.38 -31.14 6.23
CA LEU A 96 21.17 -30.52 5.69
C LEU A 96 20.35 -29.78 6.76
N HIS A 97 20.27 -30.30 7.99
CA HIS A 97 19.61 -29.58 9.09
C HIS A 97 20.26 -28.23 9.38
N GLN A 98 21.59 -28.17 9.32
CA GLN A 98 22.34 -26.97 9.63
C GLN A 98 22.17 -25.97 8.49
N ALA A 99 22.34 -26.42 7.25
CA ALA A 99 22.11 -25.59 6.07
C ALA A 99 20.68 -25.01 6.02
N LEU A 100 19.66 -25.81 6.34
CA LEU A 100 18.27 -25.34 6.41
C LEU A 100 18.07 -24.33 7.55
N THR A 101 18.56 -24.64 8.75
CA THR A 101 18.44 -23.76 9.94
C THR A 101 19.12 -22.42 9.67
N ASP A 102 20.35 -22.44 9.17
CA ASP A 102 21.13 -21.24 8.84
C ASP A 102 20.43 -20.42 7.73
N SER A 103 19.89 -21.09 6.71
CA SER A 103 19.15 -20.42 5.63
C SER A 103 17.85 -19.79 6.12
N LEU A 104 17.11 -20.43 7.04
CA LEU A 104 15.92 -19.86 7.67
C LEU A 104 16.26 -18.61 8.48
N ILE A 105 17.33 -18.68 9.29
CA ILE A 105 17.84 -17.53 10.04
C ILE A 105 18.17 -16.37 9.09
N GLN A 106 18.92 -16.65 8.01
CA GLN A 106 19.25 -15.63 7.01
C GLN A 106 18.02 -15.11 6.28
N GLY A 107 17.01 -15.95 6.00
CA GLY A 107 15.75 -15.54 5.39
C GLY A 107 15.01 -14.52 6.25
N PHE A 108 14.89 -14.78 7.56
CA PHE A 108 14.28 -13.84 8.50
C PHE A 108 15.07 -12.55 8.66
N VAL A 109 16.40 -12.63 8.77
CA VAL A 109 17.29 -11.46 8.85
C VAL A 109 17.17 -10.59 7.60
N THR A 110 17.19 -11.22 6.42
CA THR A 110 17.16 -10.52 5.12
C THR A 110 15.83 -9.82 4.88
N ASN A 111 14.71 -10.50 5.17
CA ASN A 111 13.40 -9.93 4.97
C ASN A 111 13.11 -8.79 5.99
N GLY A 112 13.58 -8.93 7.23
CA GLY A 112 13.59 -7.84 8.22
C GLY A 112 12.26 -7.56 8.93
N ALA A 113 11.18 -8.30 8.63
CA ALA A 113 9.90 -8.14 9.31
C ALA A 113 9.92 -8.58 10.79
N VAL A 114 10.80 -9.51 11.14
CA VAL A 114 10.96 -10.06 12.50
C VAL A 114 12.43 -10.10 12.92
N ARG A 115 12.70 -9.97 14.21
CA ARG A 115 14.07 -10.06 14.75
C ARG A 115 14.42 -11.49 15.12
N VAL A 116 15.56 -12.00 14.67
CA VAL A 116 16.03 -13.31 15.14
C VAL A 116 16.64 -13.17 16.53
N LEU A 117 16.14 -13.92 17.50
CA LEU A 117 16.61 -13.95 18.90
C LEU A 117 16.78 -15.41 19.37
N GLU A 118 17.42 -15.57 20.52
CA GLU A 118 17.47 -16.84 21.24
C GLU A 118 16.06 -17.29 21.70
N GLU A 119 15.86 -18.60 21.85
CA GLU A 119 14.56 -19.23 22.15
C GLU A 119 13.89 -18.69 23.43
N ASP A 120 14.69 -18.34 24.44
CA ASP A 120 14.22 -17.79 25.72
C ASP A 120 13.71 -16.35 25.63
N ARG A 121 14.06 -15.63 24.57
CA ARG A 121 13.73 -14.20 24.35
C ARG A 121 12.83 -13.98 23.13
N ALA A 122 12.58 -15.01 22.34
CA ALA A 122 11.74 -14.93 21.17
C ALA A 122 10.26 -15.13 21.50
N ARG A 123 9.40 -14.34 20.84
CA ARG A 123 7.94 -14.55 20.89
C ARG A 123 7.54 -15.76 20.06
N LEU A 124 8.10 -15.88 18.86
CA LEU A 124 7.84 -16.98 17.95
C LEU A 124 8.96 -18.00 18.05
N VAL A 125 8.63 -19.28 18.11
CA VAL A 125 9.60 -20.37 18.07
C VAL A 125 9.26 -21.26 16.89
N LEU A 126 10.15 -21.29 15.90
CA LEU A 126 10.02 -22.09 14.69
C LEU A 126 10.72 -23.44 14.89
N ARG A 127 9.95 -24.50 15.07
CA ARG A 127 10.49 -25.86 15.25
C ARG A 127 10.23 -26.70 14.00
N GLY A 128 11.11 -27.64 13.72
CA GLY A 128 10.85 -28.59 12.66
C GLY A 128 11.85 -29.74 12.56
N GLU A 129 11.54 -30.63 11.64
CA GLU A 129 12.36 -31.78 11.30
C GLU A 129 12.37 -32.05 9.79
N ILE A 130 13.55 -32.36 9.25
CA ILE A 130 13.67 -32.88 7.90
C ILE A 130 13.22 -34.34 7.92
N LEU A 131 12.14 -34.62 7.22
CA LEU A 131 11.49 -35.92 7.16
C LEU A 131 12.16 -36.84 6.14
N GLU A 132 12.41 -36.31 4.94
CA GLU A 132 12.80 -37.11 3.80
C GLU A 132 13.51 -36.26 2.75
N VAL A 133 14.49 -36.86 2.06
CA VAL A 133 15.10 -36.31 0.85
C VAL A 133 15.00 -37.37 -0.23
N ARG A 134 14.41 -37.01 -1.38
CA ARG A 134 14.20 -37.91 -2.51
C ARG A 134 14.84 -37.34 -3.76
N GLU A 135 15.57 -38.15 -4.50
CA GLU A 135 16.13 -37.80 -5.80
C GLU A 135 15.52 -38.72 -6.85
N GLU A 136 14.91 -38.14 -7.88
CA GLU A 136 14.23 -38.90 -8.94
C GLU A 136 14.45 -38.26 -10.32
N PRO A 137 14.43 -39.04 -11.41
CA PRO A 137 14.44 -38.50 -12.76
C PRO A 137 13.27 -37.53 -12.98
N PHE A 138 13.56 -36.36 -13.54
CA PHE A 138 12.54 -35.35 -13.87
C PHE A 138 12.18 -35.36 -15.35
N THR A 139 13.18 -35.45 -16.22
CA THR A 139 13.01 -35.58 -17.67
C THR A 139 13.81 -36.77 -18.20
N TYR A 140 13.25 -37.44 -19.21
CA TYR A 140 13.87 -38.59 -19.86
C TYR A 140 13.58 -38.59 -21.36
N GLN A 141 14.61 -38.83 -22.15
CA GLN A 141 14.50 -39.22 -23.57
C GLN A 141 14.84 -40.70 -23.73
N GLU A 142 16.10 -41.08 -23.51
CA GLU A 142 16.56 -42.48 -23.39
C GLU A 142 17.26 -42.76 -22.06
N ILE A 143 17.90 -41.73 -21.51
CA ILE A 143 18.46 -41.66 -20.16
C ILE A 143 17.90 -40.42 -19.45
N ALA A 144 17.99 -40.37 -18.12
CA ALA A 144 17.56 -39.20 -17.36
C ALA A 144 18.44 -37.99 -17.70
N GLU A 145 17.84 -36.92 -18.23
CA GLU A 145 18.55 -35.67 -18.57
C GLU A 145 18.62 -34.73 -17.38
N GLN A 146 17.55 -34.71 -16.57
CA GLN A 146 17.44 -33.89 -15.37
C GLN A 146 16.96 -34.75 -14.20
N PHE A 147 17.44 -34.38 -13.00
CA PHE A 147 17.01 -34.96 -11.75
C PHE A 147 16.31 -33.89 -10.91
N ARG A 148 15.26 -34.29 -10.19
CA ARG A 148 14.61 -33.48 -9.17
C ARG A 148 14.98 -34.01 -7.79
N ILE A 149 15.51 -33.13 -6.95
CA ILE A 149 15.63 -33.38 -5.52
C ILE A 149 14.43 -32.75 -4.84
N THR A 150 13.77 -33.53 -3.99
CA THR A 150 12.66 -33.08 -3.16
C THR A 150 13.05 -33.25 -1.70
N VAL A 151 12.90 -32.19 -0.92
CA VAL A 151 13.09 -32.18 0.53
C VAL A 151 11.71 -32.01 1.19
N LEU A 152 11.39 -32.88 2.14
CA LEU A 152 10.16 -32.82 2.93
C LEU A 152 10.49 -32.47 4.37
N VAL A 153 9.81 -31.46 4.90
CA VAL A 153 10.05 -30.92 6.24
C VAL A 153 8.72 -30.80 6.98
N GLY A 154 8.68 -31.29 8.21
CA GLY A 154 7.63 -30.95 9.16
C GLY A 154 8.04 -29.68 9.90
N VAL A 155 7.19 -28.67 9.94
CA VAL A 155 7.51 -27.37 10.54
C VAL A 155 6.30 -26.76 11.24
N SER A 156 6.53 -26.17 12.41
CA SER A 156 5.53 -25.49 13.21
C SER A 156 6.05 -24.16 13.74
N CYS A 157 5.16 -23.18 13.84
CA CYS A 157 5.45 -21.89 14.44
C CYS A 157 4.59 -21.71 15.69
N TYR A 158 5.24 -21.63 16.84
CA TYR A 158 4.60 -21.50 18.15
C TYR A 158 4.76 -20.09 18.71
N ASP A 159 3.66 -19.49 19.18
CA ASP A 159 3.69 -18.23 19.92
C ASP A 159 3.83 -18.53 21.43
N SER A 160 4.95 -18.11 22.02
CA SER A 160 5.28 -18.32 23.43
C SER A 160 4.51 -17.42 24.39
N GLU A 161 3.98 -16.29 23.91
CA GLU A 161 3.16 -15.36 24.69
C GLU A 161 1.70 -15.84 24.76
N ASP A 162 1.12 -16.14 23.59
CA ASP A 162 -0.26 -16.64 23.47
C ASP A 162 -0.38 -18.14 23.80
N LYS A 163 0.76 -18.83 23.90
CA LYS A 163 0.87 -20.27 24.17
C LYS A 163 0.11 -21.18 23.21
N ARG A 164 0.12 -20.82 21.92
CA ARG A 164 -0.58 -21.55 20.86
C ARG A 164 0.30 -21.71 19.63
N THR A 165 0.06 -22.78 18.88
CA THR A 165 0.60 -22.92 17.53
C THR A 165 -0.13 -21.96 16.60
N LEU A 166 0.61 -21.09 15.92
CA LEU A 166 0.05 -20.15 14.94
C LEU A 166 -0.27 -20.87 13.63
N TRP A 167 0.66 -21.70 13.19
CA TRP A 167 0.51 -22.57 12.03
C TRP A 167 1.46 -23.76 12.12
N GLU A 168 1.09 -24.82 11.44
CA GLU A 168 1.85 -26.06 11.34
C GLU A 168 1.67 -26.64 9.95
N GLU A 169 2.73 -27.24 9.42
CA GLU A 169 2.73 -27.96 8.16
C GLU A 169 3.50 -29.27 8.34
N ASP A 170 2.79 -30.39 8.26
CA ASP A 170 3.37 -31.70 8.50
C ASP A 170 4.34 -32.11 7.39
N ARG A 171 4.09 -31.66 6.14
CA ARG A 171 4.86 -32.08 4.96
C ARG A 171 5.07 -30.93 3.99
N LEU A 172 5.79 -29.91 4.44
CA LEU A 172 6.23 -28.83 3.57
C LEU A 172 7.25 -29.37 2.56
N ARG A 173 7.02 -29.09 1.28
CA ARG A 173 7.83 -29.61 0.18
C ARG A 173 8.70 -28.51 -0.40
N GLY A 174 10.02 -28.70 -0.42
CA GLY A 174 10.99 -27.97 -1.23
C GLY A 174 11.47 -28.83 -2.40
N PHE A 175 11.77 -28.24 -3.55
CA PHE A 175 12.44 -28.99 -4.62
C PHE A 175 13.42 -28.14 -5.43
N GLY A 176 14.39 -28.81 -6.05
CA GLY A 176 15.29 -28.24 -7.04
C GLY A 176 15.55 -29.24 -8.17
N ILE A 177 15.83 -28.72 -9.37
CA ILE A 177 16.06 -29.52 -10.57
C ILE A 177 17.47 -29.23 -11.06
N PHE A 178 18.22 -30.27 -11.41
CA PHE A 178 19.58 -30.14 -11.90
C PHE A 178 19.85 -31.08 -13.09
N ASP A 179 20.74 -30.65 -13.99
CA ASP A 179 21.10 -31.43 -15.18
C ASP A 179 22.10 -32.55 -14.86
N ALA A 180 21.87 -33.72 -15.45
CA ALA A 180 22.70 -34.90 -15.31
C ALA A 180 24.08 -34.77 -16.01
N ILE A 181 24.23 -33.81 -16.92
CA ILE A 181 25.46 -33.58 -17.71
C ILE A 181 26.53 -32.84 -16.89
N ARG A 182 26.11 -32.08 -15.87
CA ARG A 182 27.02 -31.34 -15.00
C ARG A 182 27.74 -32.28 -14.02
N ASP A 183 28.80 -31.78 -13.39
CA ASP A 183 29.42 -32.48 -12.26
C ASP A 183 28.36 -32.84 -11.22
N ARG A 184 28.22 -34.14 -10.93
CA ARG A 184 27.08 -34.67 -10.14
C ARG A 184 27.04 -34.05 -8.75
N GLN A 185 28.18 -33.92 -8.09
CA GLN A 185 28.23 -33.42 -6.72
C GLN A 185 27.82 -31.96 -6.65
N THR A 186 28.35 -31.14 -7.56
CA THR A 186 28.03 -29.72 -7.64
C THR A 186 26.56 -29.51 -8.02
N ALA A 187 26.08 -30.19 -9.06
CA ALA A 187 24.72 -30.05 -9.55
C ALA A 187 23.67 -30.50 -8.51
N ARG A 188 23.96 -31.58 -7.78
CA ARG A 188 23.11 -32.05 -6.69
C ARG A 188 23.07 -31.03 -5.54
N THR A 189 24.20 -30.43 -5.20
CA THR A 189 24.28 -29.38 -4.18
C THR A 189 23.44 -28.17 -4.57
N ASP A 190 23.52 -27.73 -5.83
CA ASP A 190 22.68 -26.64 -6.36
C ASP A 190 21.19 -26.97 -6.23
N GLY A 191 20.77 -28.18 -6.63
CA GLY A 191 19.38 -28.62 -6.51
C GLY A 191 18.90 -28.70 -5.05
N LEU A 192 19.77 -29.05 -4.11
CA LEU A 192 19.45 -29.07 -2.69
C LEU A 192 19.29 -27.64 -2.14
N ASN A 193 20.17 -26.72 -2.54
CA ASN A 193 20.08 -25.31 -2.17
C ASN A 193 18.81 -24.65 -2.72
N ASP A 194 18.39 -25.02 -3.93
CA ASP A 194 17.12 -24.57 -4.51
C ASP A 194 15.92 -25.08 -3.70
N ALA A 195 15.94 -26.35 -3.29
CA ALA A 195 14.90 -26.91 -2.44
C ALA A 195 14.82 -26.20 -1.08
N ILE A 196 15.96 -25.92 -0.45
CA ILE A 196 16.05 -25.17 0.81
C ILE A 196 15.49 -23.76 0.63
N ARG A 197 15.89 -23.05 -0.44
CA ARG A 197 15.42 -21.69 -0.72
C ARG A 197 13.91 -21.62 -0.84
N MET A 198 13.30 -22.59 -1.52
CA MET A 198 11.84 -22.66 -1.65
C MET A 198 11.14 -22.88 -0.30
N ILE A 199 11.69 -23.76 0.55
CA ILE A 199 11.19 -23.96 1.93
C ILE A 199 11.33 -22.70 2.76
N VAL A 200 12.47 -22.02 2.68
CA VAL A 200 12.73 -20.78 3.43
C VAL A 200 11.73 -19.70 3.05
N GLU A 201 11.49 -19.49 1.75
CA GLU A 201 10.52 -18.53 1.25
C GLU A 201 9.12 -18.82 1.80
N ASP A 202 8.62 -20.06 1.66
CA ASP A 202 7.31 -20.46 2.16
C ASP A 202 7.17 -20.27 3.69
N VAL A 203 8.20 -20.65 4.46
CA VAL A 203 8.17 -20.53 5.93
C VAL A 203 8.19 -19.07 6.37
N VAL A 204 9.05 -18.25 5.77
CA VAL A 204 9.17 -16.82 6.08
C VAL A 204 7.86 -16.11 5.74
N ASP A 205 7.30 -16.38 4.56
CA ASP A 205 6.04 -15.77 4.11
C ASP A 205 4.87 -16.17 5.00
N ARG A 206 4.72 -17.47 5.32
CA ARG A 206 3.67 -17.93 6.25
C ARG A 206 3.79 -17.25 7.60
N THR A 207 5.01 -17.08 8.12
CA THR A 207 5.25 -16.45 9.43
C THR A 207 4.87 -14.96 9.45
N GLN A 208 4.92 -14.27 8.31
CA GLN A 208 4.67 -12.84 8.20
C GLN A 208 3.25 -12.47 7.80
N VAL A 209 2.66 -13.25 6.90
CA VAL A 209 1.37 -12.92 6.27
C VAL A 209 0.18 -13.20 7.19
N GLY A 210 0.38 -13.99 8.24
CA GLY A 210 -0.70 -14.27 9.16
C GLY A 210 -0.96 -13.15 10.15
N GLY A 211 -2.08 -12.46 9.96
CA GLY A 211 -2.67 -11.57 10.96
C GLY A 211 -3.33 -12.35 12.08
N TRP A 212 -2.55 -13.10 12.87
CA TRP A 212 -2.98 -13.84 14.05
C TRP A 212 -2.76 -13.08 15.36
#